data_AF-A0A2V5J137-F1
#
_entry.id   AF-A0A2V5J137-F1
#
_cell.length_a   1.000
_cell.length_b   1.000
_cell.length_c   1.000
_cell.angle_alpha   90.00
_cell.angle_beta   90.00
_cell.angle_gamma   90.00
#
_symmetry.space_group_name_H-M   'P 1'
#
loop_
_entity.id
_entity.type
_entity.pdbx_description
1 polymer ?
#
loop_
_entity_poly.entity_id
_entity_poly.type
_entity_poly.pdbx_seq_one_letter_code
_entity_poly.pdbx_strand_id
1 'polypeptide(L)'
;MRSLIFSVCFLLAALAPSSADNPGIIKGTDQFEFVYRVKLPEIKGNARVWIPLAKTDAFQTVSEQEVNIPLKWEKVQDRDYGNDICVLYPQAPDSGKTIELRYRV
;
A
#
# COMPACT_ATOMS: atom_id res chain seq x y z
N MET A 1 15.51 -73.51 -7.41
CA MET A 1 16.19 -72.68 -6.40
C MET A 1 16.58 -71.38 -7.10
N ARG A 2 15.87 -70.27 -6.82
CA ARG A 2 16.32 -69.17 -5.92
C ARG A 2 17.58 -68.50 -6.50
N SER A 3 17.61 -67.25 -6.98
CA SER A 3 16.77 -66.08 -6.70
C SER A 3 16.92 -65.01 -7.79
N LEU A 4 15.85 -64.21 -7.99
CA LEU A 4 15.90 -62.90 -8.62
C LEU A 4 16.75 -61.92 -7.78
N ILE A 5 17.51 -61.04 -8.42
CA ILE A 5 17.94 -59.79 -7.80
C ILE A 5 17.59 -58.65 -8.77
N PHE A 6 16.47 -58.00 -8.46
CA PHE A 6 16.09 -56.70 -8.99
C PHE A 6 17.05 -55.66 -8.41
N SER A 7 17.84 -54.99 -9.25
CA SER A 7 18.52 -53.75 -8.86
C SER A 7 17.51 -52.62 -8.79
N VAL A 8 17.03 -52.33 -7.59
CA VAL A 8 16.28 -51.11 -7.28
C VAL A 8 17.28 -49.96 -7.20
N CYS A 9 17.33 -49.12 -8.24
CA CYS A 9 17.98 -47.82 -8.15
C CYS A 9 17.15 -46.93 -7.22
N PHE A 10 17.59 -46.79 -5.97
CA PHE A 10 17.09 -45.74 -5.08
C PHE A 10 17.60 -44.39 -5.61
N LEU A 11 16.72 -43.61 -6.26
CA LEU A 11 16.94 -42.18 -6.41
C LEU A 11 16.82 -41.55 -5.02
N LEU A 12 17.95 -41.27 -4.37
CA LEU A 12 17.98 -40.26 -3.31
C LEU A 12 17.84 -38.89 -3.98
N ALA A 13 16.61 -38.40 -4.08
CA ALA A 13 16.40 -36.97 -4.24
C ALA A 13 16.86 -36.30 -2.95
N ALA A 14 18.02 -35.65 -2.97
CA ALA A 14 18.45 -34.79 -1.89
C ALA A 14 17.45 -33.63 -1.79
N LEU A 15 16.58 -33.67 -0.77
CA LEU A 15 15.84 -32.50 -0.32
C LEU A 15 16.87 -31.55 0.29
N ALA A 16 17.46 -30.69 -0.54
CA ALA A 16 18.19 -29.54 -0.04
C ALA A 16 17.19 -28.64 0.70
N PRO A 17 17.41 -28.31 2.00
CA PRO A 17 16.61 -27.28 2.63
C PRO A 17 16.87 -25.96 1.91
N SER A 18 15.90 -25.51 1.09
CA SER A 18 15.98 -24.21 0.43
C SER A 18 15.54 -23.12 1.41
N SER A 19 16.41 -22.77 2.34
CA SER A 19 16.43 -21.45 2.94
C SER A 19 17.81 -21.23 3.51
N ALA A 20 18.75 -20.92 2.63
CA ALA A 20 19.97 -20.26 3.07
C ALA A 20 19.52 -18.96 3.75
N ASP A 21 19.64 -18.92 5.07
CA ASP A 21 19.45 -17.72 5.87
C ASP A 21 20.46 -16.70 5.35
N ASN A 22 19.98 -15.71 4.59
CA ASN A 22 20.84 -14.69 4.01
C ASN A 22 21.12 -13.67 5.12
N PRO A 23 22.34 -13.61 5.68
CA PRO A 23 22.61 -12.93 6.95
C PRO A 23 22.42 -11.41 6.90
N GLY A 24 22.12 -10.84 5.73
CA GLY A 24 21.79 -9.43 5.55
C GLY A 24 20.29 -9.10 5.57
N ILE A 25 19.38 -10.08 5.59
CA ILE A 25 17.93 -9.82 5.60
C ILE A 25 17.44 -9.70 7.04
N ILE A 26 17.05 -8.49 7.44
CA ILE A 26 16.35 -8.26 8.70
C ILE A 26 14.92 -8.78 8.54
N LYS A 27 14.52 -9.70 9.41
CA LYS A 27 13.17 -10.29 9.44
C LYS A 27 12.34 -9.60 10.51
N GLY A 28 11.07 -9.37 10.24
CA GLY A 28 10.15 -8.71 11.16
C GLY A 28 9.04 -7.99 10.40
N THR A 29 8.37 -7.07 11.07
CA THR A 29 7.39 -6.17 10.46
C THR A 29 7.99 -4.78 10.38
N ASP A 30 8.01 -4.21 9.19
CA ASP A 30 8.34 -2.79 9.00
C ASP A 30 7.15 -1.92 9.39
N GLN A 31 7.43 -0.74 9.94
CA GLN A 31 6.41 0.27 10.23
C GLN A 31 6.78 1.57 9.52
N PHE A 32 5.79 2.17 8.86
CA PHE A 32 5.97 3.39 8.10
C PHE A 32 4.95 4.46 8.51
N GLU A 33 5.37 5.71 8.44
CA GLU A 33 4.47 6.85 8.44
C GLU A 33 4.48 7.50 7.05
N PHE A 34 3.32 7.60 6.42
CA PHE A 34 3.15 8.31 5.16
C PHE A 34 2.41 9.62 5.39
N VAL A 35 3.04 10.74 5.05
CA VAL A 35 2.45 12.08 5.17
C VAL A 35 2.34 12.72 3.79
N TYR A 36 1.11 12.87 3.31
CA TYR A 36 0.79 13.58 2.08
C TYR A 36 0.36 15.00 2.44
N ARG A 37 1.19 15.99 2.09
CA ARG A 37 0.90 17.39 2.37
C ARG A 37 0.96 18.24 1.11
N VAL A 38 -0.10 18.97 0.82
CA VAL A 38 -0.19 19.89 -0.31
C VAL A 38 -0.70 21.24 0.13
N LYS A 39 -0.04 22.31 -0.33
CA LYS A 39 -0.57 23.67 -0.25
C LYS A 39 -1.29 23.96 -1.56
N LEU A 40 -2.57 24.29 -1.50
CA LEU A 40 -3.35 24.60 -2.69
C LEU A 40 -2.73 25.79 -3.42
N PRO A 41 -2.54 25.70 -4.76
CA PRO A 41 -2.03 26.81 -5.54
C PRO A 41 -3.05 27.96 -5.56
N GLU A 42 -2.69 29.04 -6.24
CA GLU A 42 -3.66 30.08 -6.58
C GLU A 42 -4.76 29.50 -7.49
N ILE A 43 -6.02 29.61 -7.08
CA ILE A 43 -7.18 29.12 -7.82
C ILE A 43 -7.91 30.31 -8.43
N LYS A 44 -7.88 30.43 -9.76
CA LYS A 44 -8.53 31.52 -10.52
C LYS A 44 -9.86 31.14 -11.17
N GLY A 45 -10.25 29.87 -11.07
CA GLY A 45 -11.45 29.33 -11.71
C GLY A 45 -11.84 28.00 -11.09
N ASN A 46 -12.60 27.19 -11.85
CA ASN A 46 -13.02 25.88 -11.37
C ASN A 46 -11.81 24.98 -11.15
N ALA A 47 -11.70 24.41 -9.94
CA ALA A 47 -10.68 23.44 -9.60
C ALA A 47 -11.34 22.17 -9.05
N ARG A 48 -10.67 21.05 -9.29
CA ARG A 48 -11.00 19.74 -8.74
C ARG A 48 -9.71 19.08 -8.28
N VAL A 49 -9.71 18.57 -7.06
CA VAL A 49 -8.60 17.77 -6.53
C VAL A 49 -9.16 16.43 -6.10
N TRP A 50 -8.42 15.36 -6.39
CA TRP A 50 -8.70 14.03 -5.91
C TRP A 50 -7.46 13.48 -5.20
N ILE A 51 -7.67 12.78 -4.09
CA ILE A 51 -6.60 12.23 -3.26
C ILE A 51 -6.95 10.76 -2.95
N PRO A 52 -6.11 9.78 -3.32
CA PRO A 52 -6.30 8.39 -2.91
C PRO A 52 -6.30 8.26 -1.40
N LEU A 53 -7.27 7.51 -0.87
CA LEU A 53 -7.29 7.12 0.53
C LEU A 53 -6.65 5.74 0.66
N ALA A 54 -5.63 5.63 1.53
CA ALA A 54 -5.02 4.35 1.81
C ALA A 54 -6.04 3.37 2.40
N LYS A 55 -5.88 2.09 2.09
CA LYS A 55 -6.72 1.00 2.59
C LYS A 55 -5.86 -0.16 3.05
N THR A 56 -6.36 -0.90 4.02
CA THR A 56 -5.79 -2.20 4.39
C THR A 56 -6.12 -3.22 3.31
N ASP A 57 -5.12 -3.98 2.89
CA ASP A 57 -5.24 -5.07 1.93
C ASP A 57 -4.19 -6.16 2.20
N ALA A 58 -3.96 -7.06 1.24
CA ALA A 58 -3.01 -8.16 1.38
C ALA A 58 -1.53 -7.71 1.49
N PHE A 59 -1.22 -6.46 1.17
CA PHE A 59 0.14 -5.93 1.10
C PHE A 59 0.44 -4.92 2.21
N GLN A 60 -0.57 -4.36 2.86
CA GLN A 60 -0.40 -3.32 3.89
C GLN A 60 -1.51 -3.35 4.94
N THR A 61 -1.18 -2.96 6.18
CA THR A 61 -2.16 -2.77 7.26
C THR A 61 -2.16 -1.30 7.70
N VAL A 62 -3.17 -0.53 7.31
CA VAL A 62 -3.32 0.85 7.77
C VAL A 62 -3.90 0.84 9.19
N SER A 63 -3.08 1.17 10.19
CA SER A 63 -3.48 1.12 11.60
C SER A 63 -4.08 2.45 12.10
N GLU A 64 -3.64 3.57 11.53
CA GLU A 64 -4.10 4.91 11.89
C GLU A 64 -4.24 5.75 10.62
N GLN A 65 -5.30 6.57 10.57
CA GLN A 65 -5.53 7.53 9.50
C GLN A 65 -5.96 8.87 10.11
N GLU A 66 -5.22 9.93 9.79
CA GLU A 66 -5.58 11.30 10.11
C GLU A 66 -5.78 12.09 8.80
N VAL A 67 -6.96 12.72 8.66
CA VAL A 67 -7.33 13.49 7.47
C VAL A 67 -7.63 14.92 7.89
N ASN A 68 -6.73 15.84 7.53
CA ASN A 68 -6.88 17.26 7.78
C ASN A 68 -7.11 18.00 6.45
N ILE A 69 -8.39 18.15 6.09
CA ILE A 69 -8.84 18.85 4.89
C ILE A 69 -9.74 20.01 5.34
N PRO A 70 -9.29 21.28 5.25
CA PRO A 70 -10.05 22.46 5.69
C PRO A 70 -11.13 22.90 4.66
N LEU A 71 -11.70 21.93 3.96
CA LEU A 71 -12.72 22.08 2.92
C LEU A 71 -13.72 20.93 3.04
N LYS A 72 -14.93 21.14 2.49
CA LYS A 72 -15.85 20.01 2.28
C LYS A 72 -15.28 19.10 1.20
N TRP A 73 -15.39 17.80 1.44
CA TRP A 73 -14.96 16.77 0.52
C TRP A 73 -15.93 15.59 0.58
N GLU A 74 -15.94 14.81 -0.48
CA GLU A 74 -16.74 13.60 -0.62
C GLU A 74 -15.82 12.39 -0.81
N LYS A 75 -16.19 11.26 -0.19
CA LYS A 75 -15.55 9.98 -0.50
C LYS A 75 -16.27 9.39 -1.71
N VAL A 76 -15.50 9.07 -2.74
CA VAL A 76 -16.00 8.43 -3.98
C VAL A 76 -15.14 7.21 -4.25
N GLN A 77 -15.69 6.19 -4.90
CA GLN A 77 -14.89 5.07 -5.39
C GLN A 77 -14.35 5.42 -6.78
N ASP A 78 -13.03 5.34 -6.94
CA ASP A 78 -12.40 5.43 -8.25
C ASP A 78 -12.90 4.32 -9.17
N ARG A 79 -13.24 4.70 -10.40
CA ARG A 79 -13.87 3.81 -11.38
C ARG A 79 -12.89 2.74 -11.88
N ASP A 80 -11.64 3.11 -12.08
CA ASP A 80 -10.70 2.28 -12.83
C ASP A 80 -10.02 1.25 -11.91
N TYR A 81 -9.76 1.60 -10.64
CA TYR A 81 -9.05 0.74 -9.69
C TYR A 81 -9.83 0.44 -8.40
N GLY A 82 -11.04 0.98 -8.24
CA GLY A 82 -11.90 0.70 -7.09
C GLY A 82 -11.36 1.25 -5.76
N ASN A 83 -10.41 2.19 -5.81
CA ASN A 83 -9.84 2.81 -4.62
C ASN A 83 -10.80 3.86 -4.06
N ASP A 84 -10.91 3.94 -2.74
CA ASP A 84 -11.55 5.07 -2.10
C ASP A 84 -10.71 6.33 -2.39
N ILE A 85 -11.35 7.37 -2.91
CA ILE A 85 -10.72 8.67 -3.15
C ILE A 85 -11.52 9.76 -2.42
N CYS A 86 -10.79 10.73 -1.89
CA CYS A 86 -11.35 12.00 -1.48
C CYS A 86 -11.43 12.91 -2.71
N VAL A 87 -12.60 13.48 -2.99
CA VAL A 87 -12.81 14.48 -4.05
C VAL A 87 -13.23 15.79 -3.41
N LEU A 88 -12.59 16.88 -3.85
CA LEU A 88 -12.91 18.24 -3.41
C LEU A 88 -12.94 19.20 -4.61
N TYR A 89 -13.72 20.26 -4.45
CA TYR A 89 -13.96 21.30 -5.46
C TYR A 89 -13.55 22.66 -4.90
N PRO A 90 -12.24 22.88 -4.68
CA PRO A 90 -11.76 24.11 -4.04
C PRO A 90 -12.06 25.32 -4.93
N GLN A 91 -12.40 26.44 -4.29
CA GLN A 91 -12.73 27.70 -4.94
C GLN A 91 -11.60 28.72 -4.71
N ALA A 92 -11.69 29.89 -5.34
CA ALA A 92 -10.70 30.95 -5.17
C ALA A 92 -10.38 31.28 -3.68
N PRO A 93 -11.35 31.33 -2.74
CA PRO A 93 -11.08 31.55 -1.31
C PRO A 93 -10.31 30.42 -0.61
N ASP A 94 -10.20 29.25 -1.23
CA ASP A 94 -9.47 28.11 -0.69
C ASP A 94 -7.98 28.10 -1.09
N SER A 95 -7.58 29.02 -1.97
CA SER A 95 -6.18 29.20 -2.39
C SER A 95 -5.25 29.30 -1.18
N GLY A 96 -4.11 28.61 -1.25
CA GLY A 96 -3.11 28.65 -0.18
C GLY A 96 -3.45 27.87 1.09
N LYS A 97 -4.65 27.30 1.23
CA LYS A 97 -4.96 26.35 2.31
C LYS A 97 -4.11 25.08 2.17
N THR A 98 -3.77 24.47 3.30
CA THR A 98 -3.00 23.21 3.34
C THR A 98 -3.95 22.04 3.57
N ILE A 99 -3.75 20.98 2.80
CA ILE A 99 -4.36 19.67 2.98
C ILE A 99 -3.28 18.71 3.46
N GLU A 100 -3.56 17.92 4.49
CA GLU A 100 -2.68 16.90 5.02
C GLU A 100 -3.42 15.58 5.26
N LEU A 101 -2.83 14.47 4.81
CA LEU A 101 -3.26 13.12 5.14
C LEU A 101 -2.07 12.36 5.71
N ARG A 102 -2.28 11.68 6.84
CA ARG A 102 -1.26 10.90 7.54
C ARG A 102 -1.75 9.48 7.75
N TYR A 103 -0.87 8.52 7.46
CA TYR A 103 -1.13 7.10 7.63
C TYR A 103 -0.01 6.43 8.40
N ARG A 104 -0.37 5.53 9.30
CA ARG A 104 0.55 4.55 9.89
C ARG A 104 0.28 3.19 9.24
N VAL A 105 1.32 2.57 8.70
CA VAL A 105 1.29 1.29 7.97
C VAL A 105 2.26 0.30 8.59
#